data_AF-A0A933IQE9-F1
#
_entry.id   AF-A0A933IQE9-F1
#
_cell.length_a   1.000
_cell.length_b   1.000
_cell.length_c   1.000
_cell.angle_alpha   90.00
_cell.angle_beta   90.00
_cell.angle_gamma   90.00
#
_symmetry.space_group_name_H-M   'P 1'
#
loop_
_entity.id
_entity.type
_entity.pdbx_description
1 polymer ?
#
loop_
_entity_poly.entity_id
_entity_poly.type
_entity_poly.pdbx_seq_one_letter_code
_entity_poly.pdbx_strand_id
1 'polypeptide(L)'
;MIAEVQQERSGCAILFHPHEGENNLTRLPIPKPSILDECDYLGAFSGERRWRSLDCKRLYTWDSLHGEIEVFNARGKHLGSVDPVTGALLKDAVRGRTIDV
;
A
#
# COMPACT_ATOMS: atom_id res chain seq x y z
N MET A 1 30.76 3.54 -33.12
CA MET A 1 29.39 4.08 -33.15
C MET A 1 28.58 3.29 -32.14
N ILE A 2 28.42 3.81 -30.93
CA ILE A 2 27.54 3.22 -29.92
C ILE A 2 26.76 4.38 -29.30
N ALA A 3 25.44 4.33 -29.46
CA ALA A 3 24.45 5.11 -28.71
C ALA A 3 23.27 4.14 -28.53
N GLU A 4 23.21 3.49 -27.38
CA GLU A 4 22.32 3.83 -26.25
C GLU A 4 20.84 3.68 -26.61
N VAL A 5 20.30 2.53 -26.23
CA VAL A 5 18.87 2.19 -26.28
C VAL A 5 18.23 2.80 -25.03
N GLN A 6 17.44 3.86 -25.20
CA GLN A 6 16.66 4.44 -24.11
C GLN A 6 15.37 3.65 -23.89
N GLN A 7 15.12 3.32 -22.63
CA GLN A 7 14.02 2.50 -22.15
C GLN A 7 12.73 3.32 -22.03
N GLU A 8 11.71 2.94 -22.79
CA GLU A 8 10.39 3.55 -22.74
C GLU A 8 9.63 3.08 -21.49
N ARG A 9 9.43 4.01 -20.54
CA ARG A 9 8.60 3.78 -19.34
C ARG A 9 7.13 3.98 -19.73
N SER A 10 6.39 2.88 -19.81
CA SER A 10 4.94 2.89 -20.05
C SER A 10 4.22 3.60 -18.90
N GLY A 11 3.58 4.72 -19.23
CA GLY A 11 2.85 5.57 -18.28
C GLY A 11 1.53 4.93 -17.88
N CYS A 12 1.37 4.67 -16.58
CA CYS A 12 0.08 4.41 -15.97
C CYS A 12 -0.55 5.76 -15.59
N ALA A 13 -1.46 6.25 -16.43
CA ALA A 13 -2.23 7.46 -16.15
C ALA A 13 -3.25 7.16 -15.05
N ILE A 14 -2.89 7.44 -13.79
CA ILE A 14 -3.86 7.50 -12.70
C ILE A 14 -4.60 8.84 -12.81
N LEU A 15 -5.92 8.75 -12.93
CA LEU A 15 -6.84 9.89 -13.03
C LEU A 15 -6.74 10.76 -11.77
N PHE A 16 -5.98 11.84 -11.87
CA PHE A 16 -5.96 12.92 -10.89
C PHE A 16 -7.31 13.63 -10.94
N HIS A 17 -8.09 13.57 -9.85
CA HIS A 17 -9.17 14.53 -9.63
C HIS A 17 -8.55 15.79 -8.99
N PRO A 18 -8.55 16.96 -9.66
CA PRO A 18 -8.10 18.19 -9.04
C PRO A 18 -9.26 18.80 -8.26
N HIS A 19 -9.03 19.15 -7.00
CA HIS A 19 -9.81 20.20 -6.36
C HIS A 19 -8.85 21.05 -5.53
N GLU A 20 -8.77 22.32 -5.90
CA GLU A 20 -7.86 23.28 -5.31
C GLU A 20 -8.33 23.72 -3.92
N GLY A 21 -7.37 24.03 -3.05
CA GLY A 21 -7.58 24.87 -1.88
C GLY A 21 -7.60 24.16 -0.53
N GLU A 22 -6.72 24.64 0.34
CA GLU A 22 -6.72 24.50 1.81
C GLU A 22 -5.93 23.32 2.40
N ASN A 23 -4.69 23.64 2.81
CA ASN A 23 -3.81 22.98 3.76
C ASN A 23 -4.53 22.12 4.82
N ASN A 24 -4.74 20.85 4.50
CA ASN A 24 -5.22 19.82 5.41
C ASN A 24 -4.58 18.48 4.99
N LEU A 25 -4.01 17.72 5.93
CA LEU A 25 -3.52 16.37 5.71
C LEU A 25 -4.72 15.43 5.50
N THR A 26 -5.36 15.54 4.33
CA THR A 26 -6.56 14.78 4.00
C THR A 26 -6.19 13.30 3.91
N ARG A 27 -6.70 12.53 4.87
CA ARG A 27 -6.55 11.07 4.91
C ARG A 27 -7.13 10.48 3.62
N LEU A 28 -6.29 9.82 2.83
CA LEU A 28 -6.70 9.20 1.58
C LEU A 28 -7.61 7.99 1.86
N PRO A 29 -8.76 7.88 1.17
CA PRO A 29 -9.59 6.70 1.24
C PRO A 29 -8.91 5.52 0.52
N ILE A 30 -9.25 4.30 0.91
CA ILE A 30 -8.82 3.09 0.18
C ILE A 30 -9.50 3.11 -1.20
N PRO A 31 -8.73 3.03 -2.31
CA PRO A 31 -9.31 3.04 -3.65
C PRO A 31 -10.17 1.79 -3.91
N LYS A 32 -11.02 1.88 -4.94
CA LYS A 32 -11.83 0.76 -5.42
C LYS A 32 -11.58 0.61 -6.93
N PRO A 33 -11.15 -0.56 -7.42
CA PRO A 33 -10.82 -1.77 -6.65
C PRO A 33 -9.55 -1.63 -5.81
N SER A 34 -9.37 -2.52 -4.83
CA SER A 34 -8.12 -2.68 -4.08
C SER A 34 -7.80 -4.15 -3.80
N ILE A 35 -6.53 -4.50 -3.64
CA ILE A 35 -6.09 -5.85 -3.22
C ILE A 35 -6.67 -6.27 -1.85
N LEU A 36 -7.11 -5.30 -1.03
CA LEU A 36 -7.76 -5.58 0.25
C LEU A 36 -9.18 -6.12 0.11
N ASP A 37 -9.80 -5.97 -1.07
CA ASP A 37 -11.17 -6.44 -1.33
C ASP A 37 -11.25 -7.98 -1.31
N GLU A 38 -10.13 -8.66 -1.56
CA GLU A 38 -10.00 -10.13 -1.51
C GLU A 38 -9.50 -10.66 -0.16
N CYS A 39 -9.21 -9.77 0.79
CA CYS A 39 -8.63 -10.15 2.08
C CYS A 39 -9.67 -10.23 3.21
N ASP A 40 -9.39 -11.07 4.21
CA ASP A 40 -10.19 -11.14 5.44
C ASP A 40 -10.00 -9.84 6.24
N TYR A 41 -11.07 -9.07 6.46
CA TYR A 41 -11.01 -7.91 7.35
C TYR A 41 -11.02 -8.35 8.81
N LEU A 42 -9.98 -8.00 9.57
CA LEU A 42 -9.82 -8.40 10.97
C LEU A 42 -10.36 -7.37 11.96
N GLY A 43 -10.67 -6.15 11.51
CA GLY A 43 -11.08 -5.05 12.39
C GLY A 43 -9.98 -3.98 12.55
N ALA A 44 -10.11 -3.16 13.59
CA ALA A 44 -9.16 -2.10 13.91
C ALA A 44 -8.48 -2.35 15.26
N PHE A 45 -7.15 -2.23 15.28
CA PHE A 45 -6.30 -2.47 16.46
C PHE A 45 -5.50 -1.19 16.72
N SER A 46 -5.68 -0.57 17.88
CA SER A 46 -5.06 0.73 18.21
C SER A 46 -5.32 1.80 17.14
N GLY A 47 -6.49 1.78 16.50
CA GLY A 47 -6.89 2.72 15.43
C GLY A 47 -6.44 2.32 14.03
N GLU A 48 -5.62 1.27 13.87
CA GLU A 48 -5.18 0.79 12.56
C GLU A 48 -6.07 -0.36 12.08
N ARG A 49 -6.69 -0.16 10.92
CA ARG A 49 -7.46 -1.21 10.24
C ARG A 49 -6.51 -2.30 9.74
N ARG A 50 -6.89 -3.57 9.94
CA ARG A 50 -6.10 -4.74 9.55
C ARG A 50 -6.87 -5.70 8.68
N TRP A 51 -6.13 -6.29 7.74
CA TRP A 51 -6.59 -7.39 6.91
C TRP A 51 -5.58 -8.52 6.93
N ARG A 52 -6.04 -9.72 6.58
CA ARG A 52 -5.22 -10.91 6.44
C ARG A 52 -5.41 -11.52 5.07
N SER A 53 -4.31 -11.99 4.48
CA SER A 53 -4.39 -12.77 3.25
C SER A 53 -5.17 -14.07 3.46
N LEU A 54 -5.83 -14.58 2.42
CA LEU A 54 -6.59 -15.83 2.49
C LEU A 54 -5.71 -17.03 2.88
N ASP A 55 -4.42 -17.03 2.50
CA ASP A 55 -3.45 -18.04 2.90
C ASP A 55 -2.88 -17.85 4.33
N CYS A 56 -3.35 -16.82 5.05
CA CYS A 56 -2.96 -16.46 6.40
C CYS A 56 -1.46 -16.15 6.60
N LYS A 57 -0.68 -15.93 5.52
CA LYS A 57 0.76 -15.65 5.63
C LYS A 57 1.09 -14.17 5.79
N ARG A 58 0.18 -13.28 5.42
CA ARG A 58 0.39 -11.83 5.42
C ARG A 58 -0.69 -11.09 6.19
N LEU A 59 -0.27 -9.99 6.81
CA LEU A 59 -1.13 -8.99 7.41
C LEU A 59 -0.93 -7.67 6.68
N TYR A 60 -1.99 -6.87 6.60
CA TYR A 60 -2.00 -5.61 5.87
C TYR A 60 -2.60 -4.50 6.73
N THR A 61 -2.05 -3.29 6.63
CA THR A 61 -2.67 -2.05 7.14
C THR A 61 -2.75 -0.99 6.05
N TRP A 62 -3.66 -0.02 6.22
CA TRP A 62 -3.82 1.10 5.28
C TRP A 62 -3.11 2.35 5.80
N ASP A 63 -2.08 2.81 5.08
CA ASP A 63 -1.48 4.11 5.32
C ASP A 63 -2.20 5.18 4.48
N SER A 64 -3.19 5.79 5.12
CA SER A 64 -3.99 6.89 4.56
C SER A 64 -3.23 8.20 4.36
N LEU A 65 -2.02 8.37 4.90
CA LEU A 65 -1.22 9.57 4.61
C LEU A 65 -0.52 9.45 3.26
N HIS A 66 -0.09 8.25 2.91
CA HIS A 66 0.67 7.99 1.68
C HIS A 66 -0.14 7.28 0.59
N GLY A 67 -1.32 6.74 0.92
CA GLY A 67 -2.15 6.01 -0.02
C GLY A 67 -1.59 4.63 -0.37
N GLU A 68 -0.91 3.99 0.57
CA GLU A 68 -0.22 2.71 0.37
C GLU A 68 -0.69 1.66 1.38
N ILE A 69 -0.47 0.39 1.04
CA ILE A 69 -0.71 -0.73 1.96
C ILE A 69 0.62 -1.15 2.55
N GLU A 70 0.72 -1.11 3.88
CA GLU A 70 1.86 -1.67 4.59
C GLU A 70 1.66 -3.18 4.76
N VAL A 71 2.69 -3.96 4.45
CA VAL A 71 2.63 -5.42 4.44
C VAL A 71 3.49 -5.99 5.56
N PHE A 72 2.96 -6.96 6.27
CA PHE A 72 3.65 -7.68 7.34
C PHE A 72 3.53 -9.19 7.14
N ASN A 73 4.47 -9.96 7.68
CA ASN A 73 4.30 -11.41 7.76
C ASN A 73 3.34 -11.79 8.90
N ALA A 74 2.96 -13.07 8.98
CA ALA A 74 2.09 -13.59 10.04
C ALA A 74 2.63 -13.40 11.48
N ARG A 75 3.91 -13.04 11.65
CA ARG A 75 4.54 -12.72 12.94
C ARG A 75 4.66 -11.21 13.18
N GLY A 76 3.98 -10.40 12.37
CA GLY A 76 3.96 -8.95 12.49
C GLY A 76 5.22 -8.24 11.99
N LYS A 77 6.18 -8.92 11.35
CA LYS A 77 7.38 -8.24 10.81
C LYS A 77 7.07 -7.53 9.50
N HIS A 78 7.51 -6.28 9.37
CA HIS A 78 7.31 -5.46 8.19
C HIS A 78 8.05 -6.02 6.97
N LEU A 79 7.37 -6.07 5.84
CA LEU A 79 7.83 -6.60 4.56
C LEU A 79 7.91 -5.52 3.46
N GLY A 80 7.49 -4.29 3.74
CA GLY A 80 7.45 -3.18 2.79
C GLY A 80 6.04 -2.66 2.56
N SER A 81 5.91 -1.68 1.67
CA SER A 81 4.61 -1.13 1.25
C SER A 81 4.33 -1.45 -0.23
N VAL A 82 3.05 -1.59 -0.57
CA VAL A 82 2.59 -1.92 -1.91
C VAL A 82 1.50 -0.96 -2.39
N ASP A 83 1.39 -0.84 -3.71
CA ASP A 83 0.32 -0.13 -4.38
C ASP A 83 -1.03 -0.82 -4.10
N PRO A 84 -2.06 -0.06 -3.68
CA PRO A 84 -3.31 -0.65 -3.22
C PRO A 84 -4.15 -1.31 -4.31
N VAL A 85 -3.91 -0.99 -5.58
CA VAL A 85 -4.69 -1.49 -6.72
C VAL A 85 -3.98 -2.69 -7.35
N THR A 86 -2.67 -2.57 -7.57
CA THR A 86 -1.86 -3.54 -8.32
C THR A 86 -1.09 -4.51 -7.43
N GLY A 87 -0.85 -4.16 -6.16
CA GLY A 87 0.01 -4.92 -5.26
C GLY A 87 1.51 -4.83 -5.58
N ALA A 88 1.91 -3.93 -6.49
CA ALA A 88 3.32 -3.71 -6.82
C ALA A 88 4.08 -3.11 -5.62
N LEU A 89 5.31 -3.57 -5.39
CA LEU A 89 6.15 -3.05 -4.29
C LEU A 89 6.51 -1.58 -4.54
N LEU A 90 6.21 -0.73 -3.55
CA LEU A 90 6.54 0.70 -3.55
C LEU A 90 7.76 0.99 -2.69
N LYS A 91 7.84 0.38 -1.50
CA LYS A 91 8.94 0.55 -0.55
C LYS A 91 9.41 -0.79 0.00
N ASP A 92 10.71 -0.89 0.22
CA ASP A 92 11.33 -2.08 0.80
C ASP A 92 11.01 -2.25 2.29
N ALA A 93 11.27 -3.47 2.78
CA ALA A 93 11.12 -3.82 4.18
C ALA A 93 12.04 -2.97 5.09
N VAL A 94 11.43 -2.24 6.02
CA VAL A 94 12.16 -1.55 7.10
C VAL A 94 12.50 -2.53 8.23
N ARG A 95 13.80 -2.80 8.42
CA ARG A 95 14.29 -3.70 9.47
C ARG A 95 13.87 -3.22 10.87
N GLY A 96 13.29 -4.12 11.65
CA GLY A 96 12.89 -3.85 13.04
C GLY A 96 11.48 -3.26 13.19
N ARG A 97 10.82 -2.85 12.11
CA ARG A 97 9.42 -2.40 12.15
C ARG A 97 8.50 -3.61 12.29
N THR A 98 7.60 -3.56 13.27
CA THR A 98 6.66 -4.63 13.59
C THR A 98 5.29 -4.11 14.00
N ILE A 99 4.27 -4.94 13.85
CA ILE A 99 2.95 -4.77 14.46
C ILE A 99 2.71 -5.85 15.52
N ASP A 100 1.86 -5.54 16.48
CA ASP A 100 1.31 -6.51 17.43
C ASP A 100 0.40 -7.52 16.71
N VAL A 101 0.47 -8.81 17.03
CA VAL A 101 -0.26 -9.90 16.35
C VAL A 101 -1.01 -10.81 17.30
#